data_AF-A0A1V2PIA8-F1
#
_entry.id   AF-A0A1V2PIA8-F1
#
_cell.length_a   1.000
_cell.length_b   1.000
_cell.length_c   1.000
_cell.angle_alpha   90.00
_cell.angle_beta   90.00
_cell.angle_gamma   90.00
#
_symmetry.space_group_name_H-M   'P 1'
#
loop_
_entity.id
_entity.type
_entity.pdbx_description
1 polymer ?
#
loop_
_entity_poly.entity_id
_entity_poly.type
_entity_poly.pdbx_seq_one_letter_code
_entity_poly.pdbx_strand_id
1 'polypeptide(L)'
;MSSTRTSSPVPATTTGRRLRAAGWSLIGSFVGFVVAVATMIATGNGYDAALTEAAERRGVGLNDLPAEAIAPINRQYNDLPTGILTLCLVLLALGLFLAGVRLATWDSGGLGKASVAVAAVMPVCWLAVYALEYSIGVEEPERWFDLYDAAYDPAIAVSSVAGSLALLGVVVVLRRAGVARRTGLVVAVLAGLTVVTAVAVGAPPVVPLLLAAIVGIVMVRTARSGTAG
;
A
#
# COMPACT_ATOMS: atom_id res chain seq x y z
N MET A 1 48.60 -32.01 -0.83
CA MET A 1 48.03 -32.02 0.53
C MET A 1 46.80 -31.13 0.54
N SER A 2 45.80 -31.55 1.33
CA SER A 2 44.36 -31.30 1.22
C SER A 2 43.93 -29.83 1.17
N SER A 3 43.04 -29.50 0.22
CA SER A 3 42.26 -28.25 0.22
C SER A 3 41.05 -28.43 1.16
N THR A 4 41.07 -27.78 2.31
CA THR A 4 39.91 -27.69 3.19
C THR A 4 39.01 -26.57 2.69
N ARG A 5 38.09 -26.87 1.77
CA ARG A 5 36.91 -26.03 1.56
C ARG A 5 35.96 -26.28 2.72
N THR A 6 36.03 -25.44 3.74
CA THR A 6 34.95 -25.27 4.71
C THR A 6 33.81 -24.50 4.05
N SER A 7 33.03 -25.18 3.21
CA SER A 7 31.70 -24.69 2.85
C SER A 7 30.78 -25.02 4.02
N SER A 8 30.61 -24.07 4.94
CA SER A 8 29.45 -24.11 5.84
C SER A 8 28.19 -24.11 4.97
N PRO A 9 27.30 -25.12 5.05
CA PRO A 9 26.04 -25.08 4.36
C PRO A 9 25.15 -24.09 5.12
N VAL A 10 25.10 -22.84 4.66
CA VAL A 10 23.99 -21.95 5.02
C VAL A 10 22.71 -22.64 4.54
N PRO A 11 21.66 -22.76 5.38
CA PRO A 11 20.52 -23.61 5.08
C PRO A 11 19.70 -22.99 3.93
N ALA A 12 20.00 -23.41 2.70
CA ALA A 12 19.38 -22.92 1.47
C ALA A 12 17.85 -23.12 1.46
N THR A 13 17.36 -24.13 2.18
CA THR A 13 15.93 -24.48 2.26
C THR A 13 15.10 -23.52 3.12
N THR A 14 15.63 -23.02 4.25
CA THR A 14 14.95 -22.00 5.06
C THR A 14 14.95 -20.64 4.36
N THR A 15 16.01 -20.31 3.62
CA THR A 15 16.08 -19.10 2.79
C THR A 15 15.05 -19.14 1.64
N GLY A 16 14.89 -20.29 0.97
CA GLY A 16 13.90 -20.46 -0.10
C GLY A 16 12.45 -20.37 0.37
N ARG A 17 12.09 -21.02 1.49
CA ARG A 17 10.73 -20.93 2.08
C ARG A 17 10.39 -19.51 2.51
N ARG A 18 11.33 -18.80 3.16
CA ARG A 18 11.14 -17.40 3.57
C ARG A 18 10.99 -16.47 2.36
N LEU A 19 11.85 -16.62 1.35
CA LEU A 19 11.79 -15.83 0.12
C LEU A 19 10.45 -16.02 -0.59
N ARG A 20 9.95 -17.26 -0.65
CA ARG A 20 8.63 -17.57 -1.20
C ARG A 20 7.50 -16.95 -0.37
N ALA A 21 7.53 -17.08 0.95
CA ALA A 21 6.53 -16.50 1.84
C ALA A 21 6.48 -14.98 1.70
N ALA A 22 7.64 -14.32 1.74
CA ALA A 22 7.76 -12.88 1.52
C ALA A 22 7.19 -12.47 0.16
N GLY A 23 7.51 -13.20 -0.91
CA GLY A 23 6.98 -12.90 -2.25
C GLY A 23 5.46 -13.05 -2.33
N TRP A 24 4.87 -14.08 -1.71
CA TRP A 24 3.42 -14.25 -1.65
C TRP A 24 2.73 -13.17 -0.82
N SER A 25 3.33 -12.74 0.29
CA SER A 25 2.80 -11.63 1.08
C SER A 25 2.78 -10.32 0.28
N LEU A 26 3.84 -10.02 -0.48
CA LEU A 26 3.87 -8.82 -1.33
C LEU A 26 2.85 -8.89 -2.47
N ILE A 27 2.70 -10.05 -3.13
CA ILE A 27 1.64 -10.25 -4.16
C ILE A 27 0.25 -10.11 -3.53
N GLY A 28 0.04 -10.75 -2.38
CA GLY A 28 -1.23 -10.71 -1.65
C GLY A 28 -1.61 -9.30 -1.21
N SER A 29 -0.62 -8.46 -0.86
CA SER A 29 -0.88 -7.05 -0.52
C SER A 29 -1.49 -6.27 -1.68
N PHE A 30 -0.99 -6.46 -2.90
CA PHE A 30 -1.54 -5.81 -4.09
C PHE A 30 -2.95 -6.34 -4.42
N VAL A 31 -3.12 -7.67 -4.42
CA VAL A 31 -4.44 -8.28 -4.68
C VAL A 31 -5.46 -7.82 -3.64
N GLY A 32 -5.11 -7.82 -2.36
CA GLY A 32 -5.97 -7.34 -1.28
C GLY A 32 -6.35 -5.87 -1.44
N PHE A 33 -5.42 -5.02 -1.88
CA PHE A 33 -5.71 -3.61 -2.13
C PHE A 33 -6.60 -3.40 -3.36
N VAL A 34 -6.41 -4.18 -4.44
CA VAL A 34 -7.32 -4.15 -5.60
C VAL A 34 -8.74 -4.58 -5.19
N VAL A 35 -8.87 -5.60 -4.35
CA VAL A 35 -10.17 -6.00 -3.79
C VAL A 35 -10.76 -4.87 -2.95
N ALA A 36 -9.98 -4.21 -2.10
CA ALA A 36 -10.45 -3.07 -1.31
C ALA A 36 -10.98 -1.93 -2.21
N VAL A 37 -10.24 -1.55 -3.25
CA VAL A 37 -10.66 -0.53 -4.23
C VAL A 37 -11.92 -0.97 -4.97
N ALA A 38 -12.00 -2.21 -5.42
CA ALA A 38 -13.20 -2.73 -6.08
C ALA A 38 -14.42 -2.72 -5.16
N THR A 39 -14.23 -3.04 -3.87
CA THR A 39 -15.28 -2.93 -2.85
C THR A 39 -15.70 -1.48 -2.68
N MET A 40 -14.77 -0.53 -2.53
CA MET A 40 -15.08 0.90 -2.43
C MET A 40 -15.91 1.40 -3.61
N ILE A 41 -15.53 1.04 -4.83
CA ILE A 41 -16.28 1.42 -6.05
C ILE A 41 -17.68 0.78 -6.03
N ALA A 42 -17.77 -0.52 -5.74
CA ALA A 42 -19.03 -1.24 -5.75
C ALA A 42 -20.02 -0.68 -4.71
N THR A 43 -19.54 -0.26 -3.53
CA THR A 43 -20.37 0.30 -2.46
C THR A 43 -20.58 1.82 -2.60
N GLY A 44 -19.69 2.52 -3.29
CA GLY A 44 -19.72 3.98 -3.48
C GLY A 44 -20.52 4.46 -4.70
N ASN A 45 -20.77 3.61 -5.70
CA ASN A 45 -21.48 4.01 -6.92
C ASN A 45 -22.86 4.66 -6.67
N GLY A 46 -23.58 4.24 -5.62
CA GLY A 46 -24.85 4.84 -5.25
C GLY A 46 -24.71 6.24 -4.64
N TYR A 47 -23.60 6.49 -3.95
CA TYR A 47 -23.28 7.76 -3.33
C TYR A 47 -22.91 8.81 -4.38
N ASP A 48 -22.01 8.48 -5.30
CA ASP A 48 -21.58 9.39 -6.38
C ASP A 48 -22.75 9.77 -7.30
N ALA A 49 -23.63 8.80 -7.61
CA ALA A 49 -24.84 9.06 -8.38
C ALA A 49 -25.80 10.02 -7.65
N ALA A 50 -26.00 9.83 -6.34
CA ALA A 50 -26.85 10.70 -5.53
C ALA A 50 -26.29 12.12 -5.40
N LEU A 51 -24.96 12.27 -5.25
CA LEU A 51 -24.29 13.57 -5.28
C LEU A 51 -24.45 14.26 -6.63
N THR A 52 -24.20 13.53 -7.72
CA THR A 52 -24.35 14.06 -9.09
C THR A 52 -25.77 14.53 -9.36
N GLU A 53 -26.77 13.73 -9.00
CA GLU A 53 -28.18 14.09 -9.15
C GLU A 53 -28.54 15.33 -8.31
N ALA A 54 -28.02 15.42 -7.09
CA ALA A 54 -28.24 16.58 -6.22
C ALA A 54 -27.61 17.87 -6.75
N ALA A 55 -26.45 17.78 -7.42
CA ALA A 55 -25.80 18.90 -8.10
C ALA A 55 -26.61 19.33 -9.33
N GLU A 56 -27.03 18.38 -10.17
CA GLU A 56 -27.84 18.62 -11.37
C GLU A 56 -29.17 19.31 -11.02
N ARG A 57 -29.90 18.82 -10.01
CA ARG A 57 -31.15 19.44 -9.55
C ARG A 57 -30.98 20.89 -9.09
N ARG A 58 -29.77 21.29 -8.68
CA ARG A 58 -29.43 22.62 -8.19
C ARG A 58 -28.72 23.50 -9.23
N GLY A 59 -28.32 22.92 -10.36
CA GLY A 59 -27.59 23.63 -11.41
C GLY A 59 -26.19 24.11 -10.98
N VAL A 60 -25.55 23.42 -10.03
CA VAL A 60 -24.21 23.75 -9.51
C VAL A 60 -23.20 22.65 -9.83
N GLY A 61 -21.90 22.96 -9.75
CA GLY A 61 -20.85 21.94 -9.82
C GLY A 61 -20.87 21.02 -8.60
N LEU A 62 -20.29 19.82 -8.72
CA LEU A 62 -20.22 18.85 -7.62
C LEU A 62 -19.45 19.41 -6.41
N ASN A 63 -18.42 20.21 -6.68
CA ASN A 63 -17.61 20.90 -5.67
C ASN A 63 -18.33 22.11 -5.03
N ASP A 64 -19.42 22.58 -5.64
CA ASP A 64 -20.19 23.74 -5.21
C ASP A 64 -21.51 23.33 -4.51
N LEU A 65 -21.69 22.02 -4.26
CA LEU A 65 -22.85 21.51 -3.54
C LEU A 65 -22.85 22.03 -2.09
N PRO A 66 -23.93 22.69 -1.64
CA PRO A 66 -24.00 23.17 -0.27
C PRO A 66 -24.13 22.01 0.72
N ALA A 67 -23.56 22.15 1.91
CA ALA A 67 -23.51 21.10 2.93
C ALA A 67 -24.89 20.53 3.31
N GLU A 68 -25.93 21.35 3.28
CA GLU A 68 -27.34 20.95 3.49
C GLU A 68 -27.87 19.95 2.45
N ALA A 69 -27.32 19.96 1.24
CA ALA A 69 -27.62 18.99 0.19
C ALA A 69 -26.86 17.68 0.37
N ILE A 70 -25.66 17.75 0.94
CA ILE A 70 -24.74 16.63 1.11
C ILE A 70 -25.05 15.83 2.37
N ALA A 71 -25.38 16.51 3.48
CA ALA A 71 -25.66 15.89 4.77
C ALA A 71 -26.70 14.75 4.76
N PRO A 72 -27.84 14.82 4.04
CA PRO A 72 -28.78 13.70 3.96
C PRO A 72 -28.25 12.53 3.13
N ILE A 73 -27.47 12.81 2.08
CA ILE A 73 -26.82 11.79 1.23
C ILE A 73 -25.74 11.07 2.05
N ASN A 74 -24.89 11.81 2.77
CA ASN A 74 -23.91 11.24 3.69
C ASN A 74 -24.60 10.35 4.73
N ARG A 75 -25.71 10.79 5.35
CA ARG A 75 -26.43 9.93 6.32
C ARG A 75 -27.02 8.66 5.72
N GLN A 76 -27.42 8.71 4.45
CA GLN A 76 -28.00 7.55 3.76
C GLN A 76 -26.94 6.53 3.34
N TYR A 77 -25.75 6.99 2.94
CA TYR A 77 -24.71 6.15 2.33
C TYR A 77 -23.47 5.94 3.20
N ASN A 78 -23.29 6.71 4.28
CA ASN A 78 -22.21 6.50 5.26
C ASN A 78 -22.58 5.35 6.21
N ASP A 79 -22.61 4.14 5.65
CA ASP A 79 -22.87 2.90 6.36
C ASP A 79 -21.61 2.45 7.10
N LEU A 80 -21.65 2.52 8.43
CA LEU A 80 -20.54 2.19 9.33
C LEU A 80 -19.99 0.75 9.11
N PRO A 81 -20.83 -0.29 8.92
CA PRO A 81 -20.37 -1.61 8.49
C PRO A 81 -19.51 -1.59 7.23
N THR A 82 -19.90 -0.82 6.21
CA THR A 82 -19.20 -0.76 4.93
C THR A 82 -17.81 -0.16 5.06
N GLY A 83 -17.63 0.97 5.76
CA GLY A 83 -16.27 1.48 5.93
C GLY A 83 -15.45 0.75 6.99
N ILE A 84 -16.06 0.06 7.97
CA ILE A 84 -15.31 -0.92 8.79
C ILE A 84 -14.75 -2.04 7.90
N LEU A 85 -15.56 -2.58 6.99
CA LEU A 85 -15.11 -3.60 6.03
C LEU A 85 -13.97 -3.08 5.17
N THR A 86 -14.09 -1.87 4.60
CA THR A 86 -13.05 -1.27 3.76
C THR A 86 -11.76 -1.01 4.55
N LEU A 87 -11.85 -0.46 5.76
CA LEU A 87 -10.71 -0.29 6.65
C LEU A 87 -10.03 -1.62 6.95
N CYS A 88 -10.80 -2.67 7.25
CA CYS A 88 -10.24 -4.01 7.48
C CYS A 88 -9.49 -4.54 6.24
N LEU A 89 -10.06 -4.37 5.04
CA LEU A 89 -9.43 -4.80 3.79
C LEU A 89 -8.13 -4.04 3.50
N VAL A 90 -8.12 -2.72 3.70
CA VAL A 90 -6.93 -1.88 3.55
C VAL A 90 -5.86 -2.28 4.56
N LEU A 91 -6.20 -2.39 5.84
CA LEU A 91 -5.25 -2.77 6.89
C LEU A 91 -4.71 -4.19 6.68
N LEU A 92 -5.53 -5.12 6.18
CA LEU A 92 -5.08 -6.46 5.81
C LEU A 92 -4.06 -6.41 4.67
N ALA A 93 -4.34 -5.65 3.60
CA ALA A 93 -3.43 -5.46 2.48
C ALA A 93 -2.08 -4.85 2.94
N LEU A 94 -2.12 -3.81 3.76
CA LEU A 94 -0.93 -3.15 4.30
C LEU A 94 -0.18 -4.02 5.31
N GLY A 95 -0.90 -4.83 6.09
CA GLY A 95 -0.32 -5.84 6.97
C GLY A 95 0.43 -6.93 6.20
N LEU A 96 -0.11 -7.39 5.07
CA LEU A 96 0.57 -8.30 4.15
C LEU A 96 1.82 -7.66 3.53
N PHE A 97 1.75 -6.38 3.16
CA PHE A 97 2.91 -5.65 2.66
C PHE A 97 4.02 -5.58 3.72
N LEU A 98 3.69 -5.15 4.93
CA LEU A 98 4.62 -5.06 6.07
C LEU A 98 5.24 -6.42 6.41
N ALA A 99 4.43 -7.48 6.41
CA ALA A 99 4.91 -8.85 6.62
C ALA A 99 5.88 -9.28 5.50
N GLY A 100 5.56 -8.96 4.24
CA GLY A 100 6.42 -9.21 3.09
C GLY A 100 7.77 -8.50 3.19
N VAL A 101 7.76 -7.20 3.52
CA VAL A 101 8.98 -6.41 3.76
C VAL A 101 9.80 -7.03 4.89
N ARG A 102 9.17 -7.31 6.04
CA ARG A 102 9.83 -7.88 7.21
C ARG A 102 10.49 -9.23 6.91
N LEU A 103 9.80 -10.11 6.19
CA LEU A 103 10.33 -11.42 5.80
C LEU A 103 11.48 -11.28 4.79
N ALA A 104 11.36 -10.34 3.84
CA ALA A 104 12.39 -10.11 2.82
C ALA A 104 13.69 -9.52 3.41
N THR A 105 13.59 -8.74 4.49
CA THR A 105 14.73 -8.02 5.08
C THR A 105 15.16 -8.54 6.45
N TRP A 106 14.69 -9.72 6.86
CA TRP A 106 14.83 -10.25 8.23
C TRP A 106 16.29 -10.25 8.73
N ASP A 107 17.23 -10.73 7.91
CA ASP A 107 18.66 -10.88 8.28
C ASP A 107 19.52 -9.66 7.88
N SER A 108 18.90 -8.53 7.49
CA SER A 108 19.59 -7.38 6.87
C SER A 108 20.01 -6.28 7.85
N GLY A 109 20.01 -6.56 9.15
CA GLY A 109 20.46 -5.63 10.19
C GLY A 109 19.69 -4.30 10.19
N GLY A 110 20.41 -3.17 10.28
CA GLY A 110 19.83 -1.83 10.37
C GLY A 110 18.94 -1.45 9.18
N LEU A 111 19.32 -1.85 7.96
CA LEU A 111 18.53 -1.57 6.75
C LEU A 111 17.17 -2.29 6.79
N GLY A 112 17.15 -3.52 7.28
CA GLY A 112 15.90 -4.27 7.43
C GLY A 112 14.97 -3.65 8.46
N LYS A 113 15.51 -3.24 9.61
CA LYS A 113 14.73 -2.53 10.65
C LYS A 113 14.16 -1.21 10.13
N ALA A 114 14.96 -0.43 9.41
CA ALA A 114 14.53 0.83 8.82
C ALA A 114 13.41 0.61 7.78
N SER A 115 13.55 -0.38 6.90
CA SER A 115 12.55 -0.68 5.88
C SER A 115 11.20 -1.08 6.49
N VAL A 116 11.21 -1.86 7.57
CA VAL A 116 10.01 -2.26 8.31
C VAL A 116 9.38 -1.06 9.03
N ALA A 117 10.19 -0.23 9.69
CA ALA A 117 9.70 0.97 10.37
C ALA A 117 9.04 1.95 9.40
N VAL A 118 9.65 2.16 8.22
CA VAL A 118 9.07 2.99 7.16
C VAL A 118 7.81 2.36 6.59
N ALA A 119 7.78 1.04 6.34
CA ALA A 119 6.58 0.36 5.86
C ALA A 119 5.39 0.48 6.83
N ALA A 120 5.65 0.57 8.15
CA ALA A 120 4.61 0.74 9.16
C ALA A 120 3.93 2.12 9.13
N VAL A 121 4.50 3.11 8.43
CA VAL A 121 3.87 4.42 8.25
C VAL A 121 2.59 4.31 7.41
N MET A 122 2.57 3.42 6.41
CA MET A 122 1.40 3.24 5.54
C MET A 122 0.11 2.95 6.33
N PRO A 123 0.03 1.88 7.16
CA PRO A 123 -1.20 1.60 7.91
C PRO A 123 -1.56 2.70 8.90
N VAL A 124 -0.59 3.45 9.44
CA VAL A 124 -0.86 4.58 10.34
C VAL A 124 -1.52 5.74 9.58
N CYS A 125 -1.02 6.09 8.39
CA CYS A 125 -1.63 7.12 7.53
C CYS A 125 -3.07 6.75 7.18
N TRP A 126 -3.31 5.51 6.76
CA TRP A 126 -4.65 5.06 6.41
C TRP A 126 -5.60 5.02 7.61
N LEU A 127 -5.13 4.60 8.79
CA LEU A 127 -5.95 4.62 10.00
C LEU A 127 -6.32 6.05 10.42
N ALA A 128 -5.38 7.00 10.27
CA ALA A 128 -5.65 8.42 10.53
C ALA A 128 -6.67 9.00 9.54
N VAL A 129 -6.55 8.68 8.25
CA VAL A 129 -7.50 9.09 7.21
C VAL A 129 -8.90 8.57 7.51
N TYR A 130 -9.05 7.28 7.79
CA TYR A 130 -10.35 6.69 8.13
C TYR A 130 -10.92 7.28 9.43
N ALA A 131 -10.09 7.51 10.44
CA ALA A 131 -10.53 8.14 11.68
C ALA A 131 -11.04 9.57 11.44
N LEU A 132 -10.36 10.33 10.57
CA LEU A 132 -10.78 11.68 10.18
C LEU A 132 -12.09 11.67 9.40
N GLU A 133 -12.20 10.78 8.41
CA GLU A 133 -13.40 10.63 7.57
C GLU A 133 -14.64 10.32 8.42
N TYR A 134 -14.50 9.42 9.40
CA TYR A 134 -15.60 9.04 10.30
C TYR A 134 -15.90 10.05 11.42
N SER A 135 -14.89 10.76 11.95
CA SER A 135 -15.12 11.78 12.98
C SER A 135 -15.71 13.06 12.42
N ILE A 136 -15.18 13.54 11.29
CA ILE A 136 -15.56 14.84 10.71
C ILE A 136 -16.80 14.72 9.82
N GLY A 137 -16.95 13.63 9.07
CA GLY A 137 -18.09 13.43 8.16
C GLY A 137 -19.44 13.32 8.87
N VAL A 138 -19.44 13.11 10.20
CA VAL A 138 -20.63 13.00 11.04
C VAL A 138 -20.89 14.30 11.83
N GLU A 139 -19.85 14.97 12.32
CA GLU A 139 -19.99 16.10 13.25
C GLU A 139 -19.86 17.48 12.60
N GLU A 140 -19.06 17.65 11.54
CA GLU A 140 -18.79 18.95 10.90
C GLU A 140 -18.81 18.86 9.35
N PRO A 141 -19.98 18.60 8.72
CA PRO A 141 -20.09 18.41 7.28
C PRO A 141 -19.65 19.63 6.45
N GLU A 142 -19.77 20.84 7.01
CA GLU A 142 -19.36 22.09 6.35
C GLU A 142 -17.84 22.24 6.22
N ARG A 143 -17.06 21.60 7.12
CA ARG A 143 -15.59 21.61 7.10
C ARG A 143 -14.99 20.33 6.55
N TRP A 144 -15.85 19.36 6.24
CA TRP A 144 -15.43 18.03 5.85
C TRP A 144 -14.57 18.05 4.59
N PHE A 145 -14.98 18.76 3.53
CA PHE A 145 -14.17 18.85 2.30
C PHE A 145 -12.80 19.50 2.54
N ASP A 146 -12.76 20.66 3.21
CA ASP A 146 -11.49 21.37 3.46
C ASP A 146 -10.51 20.55 4.32
N LEU A 147 -11.02 19.91 5.38
CA LEU A 147 -10.21 19.09 6.28
C LEU A 147 -9.82 17.75 5.66
N TYR A 148 -10.72 17.16 4.86
CA TYR A 148 -10.43 15.96 4.09
C TYR A 148 -9.33 16.25 3.08
N ASP A 149 -9.44 17.28 2.24
CA ASP A 149 -8.40 17.61 1.26
C ASP A 149 -7.05 17.95 1.94
N ALA A 150 -7.09 18.72 3.03
CA ALA A 150 -5.89 19.11 3.76
C ALA A 150 -5.15 17.95 4.47
N ALA A 151 -5.82 16.82 4.73
CA ALA A 151 -5.25 15.69 5.47
C ALA A 151 -5.11 14.42 4.62
N TYR A 152 -6.06 14.16 3.73
CA TYR A 152 -6.12 13.00 2.85
C TYR A 152 -4.96 13.03 1.86
N ASP A 153 -4.80 14.12 1.09
CA ASP A 153 -3.77 14.21 0.07
C ASP A 153 -2.36 14.08 0.65
N PRO A 154 -2.00 14.77 1.76
CA PRO A 154 -0.72 14.53 2.43
C PRO A 154 -0.57 13.11 2.97
N ALA A 155 -1.61 12.51 3.55
CA ALA A 155 -1.55 11.15 4.07
C ALA A 155 -1.32 10.11 2.97
N ILE A 156 -1.96 10.29 1.81
CA ILE A 156 -1.76 9.46 0.63
C ILE A 156 -0.34 9.65 0.08
N ALA A 157 0.15 10.88 -0.04
CA ALA A 157 1.51 11.15 -0.49
C ALA A 157 2.55 10.53 0.45
N VAL A 158 2.41 10.71 1.77
CA VAL A 158 3.30 10.12 2.79
C VAL A 158 3.26 8.60 2.74
N SER A 159 2.08 7.99 2.61
CA SER A 159 1.93 6.54 2.44
C SER A 159 2.64 6.04 1.18
N SER A 160 2.47 6.74 0.04
CA SER A 160 3.12 6.41 -1.24
C SER A 160 4.65 6.47 -1.15
N VAL A 161 5.18 7.52 -0.50
CA VAL A 161 6.61 7.70 -0.25
C VAL A 161 7.13 6.60 0.67
N ALA A 162 6.46 6.34 1.78
CA ALA A 162 6.85 5.31 2.74
C ALA A 162 6.91 3.92 2.10
N GLY A 163 5.87 3.52 1.36
CA GLY A 163 5.85 2.24 0.64
C GLY A 163 7.00 2.10 -0.36
N SER A 164 7.27 3.17 -1.12
CA SER A 164 8.36 3.22 -2.10
C SER A 164 9.74 3.11 -1.44
N LEU A 165 9.98 3.83 -0.35
CA LEU A 165 11.23 3.79 0.40
C LEU A 165 11.47 2.42 1.06
N ALA A 166 10.43 1.80 1.63
CA ALA A 166 10.53 0.44 2.16
C ALA A 166 10.91 -0.57 1.07
N LEU A 167 10.34 -0.44 -0.12
CA LEU A 167 10.69 -1.29 -1.27
C LEU A 167 12.11 -1.08 -1.78
N LEU A 168 12.64 0.15 -1.73
CA LEU A 168 14.05 0.39 -2.05
C LEU A 168 14.96 -0.40 -1.11
N GLY A 169 14.65 -0.43 0.19
CA GLY A 169 15.35 -1.26 1.16
C GLY A 169 15.31 -2.75 0.81
N VAL A 170 14.12 -3.27 0.49
CA VAL A 170 13.93 -4.66 0.03
C VAL A 170 14.77 -4.95 -1.22
N VAL A 171 14.73 -4.08 -2.23
CA VAL A 171 15.47 -4.25 -3.48
C VAL A 171 16.98 -4.28 -3.24
N VAL A 172 17.50 -3.38 -2.39
CA VAL A 172 18.93 -3.36 -2.04
C VAL A 172 19.35 -4.67 -1.40
N VAL A 173 18.54 -5.19 -0.47
CA VAL A 173 18.77 -6.49 0.18
C VAL A 173 18.75 -7.63 -0.84
N LEU A 174 17.72 -7.70 -1.69
CA LEU A 174 17.60 -8.76 -2.70
C LEU A 174 18.74 -8.74 -3.71
N ARG A 175 19.17 -7.54 -4.16
CA ARG A 175 20.31 -7.39 -5.07
C ARG A 175 21.61 -7.88 -4.45
N ARG A 176 21.86 -7.59 -3.17
CA ARG A 176 23.04 -8.10 -2.44
C ARG A 176 23.03 -9.63 -2.35
N ALA A 177 21.86 -10.24 -2.22
CA ALA A 177 21.66 -11.69 -2.25
C ALA A 177 21.71 -12.31 -3.66
N GLY A 178 21.98 -11.51 -4.71
CA GLY A 178 22.00 -11.98 -6.11
C GLY A 178 20.61 -12.23 -6.71
N VAL A 179 19.54 -11.91 -5.99
CA VAL A 179 18.15 -12.06 -6.43
C VAL A 179 17.73 -10.82 -7.22
N ALA A 180 16.96 -11.01 -8.30
CA ALA A 180 16.31 -9.93 -9.04
C ALA A 180 17.24 -8.80 -9.57
N ARG A 181 18.47 -9.08 -10.01
CA ARG A 181 19.43 -8.02 -10.40
C ARG A 181 18.89 -6.98 -11.40
N ARG A 182 18.18 -7.43 -12.46
CA ARG A 182 17.60 -6.55 -13.49
C ARG A 182 16.28 -5.93 -13.04
N THR A 183 15.34 -6.75 -12.56
CA THR A 183 14.02 -6.29 -12.11
C THR A 183 14.11 -5.36 -10.90
N GLY A 184 15.03 -5.62 -9.97
CA GLY A 184 15.27 -4.75 -8.82
C GLY A 184 15.75 -3.36 -9.23
N LEU A 185 16.59 -3.24 -10.27
CA LEU A 185 16.96 -1.92 -10.80
C LEU A 185 15.73 -1.16 -11.33
N VAL A 186 14.91 -1.83 -12.14
CA VAL A 186 13.68 -1.22 -12.68
C VAL A 186 12.75 -0.78 -11.55
N VAL A 187 12.50 -1.65 -10.56
CA VAL A 187 11.66 -1.32 -9.41
C VAL A 187 12.27 -0.18 -8.58
N ALA A 188 13.59 -0.12 -8.42
CA ALA A 188 14.22 0.99 -7.70
C ALA A 188 14.06 2.32 -8.43
N VAL A 189 14.19 2.33 -9.76
CA VAL A 189 13.96 3.54 -10.57
C VAL A 189 12.50 3.97 -10.46
N LEU A 190 11.56 3.03 -10.61
CA LEU A 190 10.13 3.34 -10.52
C LEU A 190 9.72 3.78 -9.12
N ALA A 191 10.26 3.17 -8.06
CA ALA A 191 10.01 3.58 -6.68
C ALA A 191 10.58 4.98 -6.41
N GLY A 192 11.79 5.27 -6.90
CA GLY A 192 12.38 6.61 -6.83
C GLY A 192 11.54 7.66 -7.56
N LEU A 193 11.08 7.34 -8.78
CA LEU A 193 10.17 8.20 -9.53
C LEU A 193 8.85 8.40 -8.79
N THR A 194 8.29 7.35 -8.19
CA THR A 194 7.07 7.43 -7.38
C THR A 194 7.21 8.40 -6.21
N VAL A 195 8.36 8.41 -5.52
CA VAL A 195 8.65 9.38 -4.46
C VAL A 195 8.65 10.81 -5.01
N VAL A 196 9.34 11.04 -6.13
CA VAL A 196 9.42 12.37 -6.76
C VAL A 196 8.02 12.84 -7.18
N THR A 197 7.24 12.00 -7.86
CA THR A 197 5.88 12.32 -8.28
C THR A 197 4.95 12.55 -7.10
N ALA A 198 5.03 11.73 -6.05
CA ALA A 198 4.21 11.89 -4.85
C ALA A 198 4.43 13.25 -4.18
N VAL A 199 5.69 13.70 -4.12
CA VAL A 199 6.06 14.99 -3.52
C VAL A 199 5.70 16.16 -4.45
N ALA A 200 5.79 15.99 -5.77
CA ALA A 200 5.63 17.08 -6.72
C ALA A 200 4.17 17.32 -7.16
N VAL A 201 3.37 16.27 -7.30
CA VAL A 201 2.06 16.33 -7.96
C VAL A 201 1.00 15.40 -7.36
N GLY A 202 1.34 14.67 -6.29
CA GLY A 202 0.51 13.59 -5.76
C GLY A 202 0.63 12.32 -6.59
N ALA A 203 0.75 11.16 -5.91
CA ALA A 203 0.84 9.86 -6.58
C ALA A 203 -0.13 8.86 -5.95
N PRO A 204 -0.81 8.03 -6.76
CA PRO A 204 -1.75 7.04 -6.25
C PRO A 204 -1.09 6.03 -5.29
N PRO A 205 -1.74 5.67 -4.18
CA PRO A 205 -1.21 4.74 -3.17
C PRO A 205 -1.06 3.30 -3.67
N VAL A 206 -1.63 2.99 -4.85
CA VAL A 206 -1.52 1.68 -5.49
C VAL A 206 -0.13 1.41 -6.06
N VAL A 207 0.63 2.45 -6.41
CA VAL A 207 1.91 2.30 -7.14
C VAL A 207 2.94 1.50 -6.33
N PRO A 208 3.20 1.80 -5.04
CA PRO A 208 4.08 0.96 -4.23
C PRO A 208 3.62 -0.49 -4.15
N LEU A 209 2.32 -0.76 -4.04
CA LEU A 209 1.81 -2.13 -3.93
C LEU A 209 1.98 -2.90 -5.25
N LEU A 210 1.78 -2.25 -6.39
CA LEU A 210 2.07 -2.83 -7.70
C LEU A 210 3.55 -3.19 -7.84
N LEU A 211 4.45 -2.27 -7.44
CA LEU A 211 5.89 -2.52 -7.44
C LEU A 211 6.27 -3.67 -6.49
N ALA A 212 5.61 -3.75 -5.33
CA ALA A 212 5.77 -4.85 -4.38
C ALA A 212 5.40 -6.20 -5.00
N ALA A 213 4.28 -6.27 -5.72
CA ALA A 213 3.86 -7.48 -6.42
C ALA A 213 4.87 -7.92 -7.49
N ILE A 214 5.42 -6.97 -8.27
CA ILE A 214 6.47 -7.26 -9.27
C ILE A 214 7.70 -7.89 -8.59
N VAL A 215 8.16 -7.30 -7.48
CA VAL A 215 9.27 -7.87 -6.69
C VAL A 215 8.90 -9.25 -6.15
N GLY A 216 7.69 -9.40 -5.61
CA GLY A 216 7.19 -10.66 -5.05
C GLY A 216 7.13 -11.80 -6.07
N ILE A 217 6.72 -11.52 -7.31
CA ILE A 217 6.74 -12.52 -8.41
C ILE A 217 8.17 -13.02 -8.65
N VAL A 218 9.15 -12.13 -8.69
CA VAL A 218 10.56 -12.53 -8.87
C VAL A 218 11.04 -13.37 -7.69
N MET A 219 10.71 -12.98 -6.46
CA MET A 219 11.08 -13.74 -5.25
C MET A 219 10.50 -15.16 -5.29
N VAL A 220 9.22 -15.33 -5.64
CA VAL A 220 8.59 -16.65 -5.77
C VAL A 220 9.23 -17.47 -6.89
N ARG A 221 9.55 -16.86 -8.03
CA ARG A 221 10.24 -17.54 -9.15
C ARG A 221 11.63 -18.01 -8.73
N THR A 222 12.43 -17.13 -8.12
CA THR A 222 13.78 -17.47 -7.65
C THR A 222 13.76 -18.56 -6.59
N ALA A 223 12.80 -18.53 -5.65
CA ALA A 223 12.65 -19.57 -4.64
C ALA A 223 12.34 -20.95 -5.24
N ARG A 224 11.56 -21.01 -6.32
CA ARG A 224 11.26 -22.28 -7.03
C ARG A 224 12.48 -22.84 -7.75
N SER A 225 13.27 -21.98 -8.39
CA SER A 225 14.50 -22.39 -9.08
C SER A 225 15.57 -22.91 -8.13
N GLY A 226 15.68 -22.34 -6.92
CA GLY A 226 16.65 -22.77 -5.90
C GLY A 226 16.29 -24.07 -5.17
N THR A 227 15.07 -24.59 -5.32
CA THR A 227 14.64 -25.88 -4.72
C THR A 227 14.76 -27.07 -5.67
N ALA A 228 15.15 -26.85 -6.92
CA ALA A 228 15.19 -27.86 -7.98
C ALA A 228 16.62 -28.32 -8.35
N GLY A 229 17.64 -27.84 -7.64
CA GLY A 229 19.05 -28.27 -7.75
C GLY A 229 19.59 -28.67 -6.40
#